data_AF-A0A6L2PED4-F1
#
_entry.id   AF-A0A6L2PED4-F1
#
_cell.length_a   1.000
_cell.length_b   1.000
_cell.length_c   1.000
_cell.angle_alpha   90.00
_cell.angle_beta   90.00
_cell.angle_gamma   90.00
#
_symmetry.space_group_name_H-M   'P 1'
#
loop_
_entity.id
_entity.type
_entity.pdbx_description
1 polymer ?
#
loop_
_entity_poly.entity_id
_entity_poly.type
_entity_poly.pdbx_seq_one_letter_code
_entity_poly.pdbx_strand_id
1 'polypeptide(L)'
;MKIPETVRFIIVQTHAFQFNVTLSYNDILNPHSFINGTNLGLVQLIDENQTDAKFYIRNENTRPNVSVLITVQGYGEEAPVPGGCNMEFSVEIAPYLITTFTESVILVDSQPASAPVPRKKPAPPCESQPVKHDMYHMFLPERDFSSETYFDALLKMMTVQDIQLNGKKVLEPLEGSQMRRIYSAYPGTGSVYSVIAKSGKSAVAYVPSLTYACSTVYWTDTCDVLMFYDVVAVNKVQLKNGILERIFSTIFTTNDVHMYYKVCSMCQPLLDGVTKNMF
;
A
#
# COMPACT_ATOMS: atom_id res chain seq x y z
N MET A 1 -23.79 -4.53 -1.39
CA MET A 1 -23.65 -3.14 -0.89
C MET A 1 -23.23 -2.29 -2.08
N LYS A 2 -23.82 -1.10 -2.27
CA LYS A 2 -23.54 -0.26 -3.44
C LYS A 2 -22.34 0.65 -3.17
N ILE A 3 -21.50 0.87 -4.18
CA ILE A 3 -20.43 1.88 -4.17
C ILE A 3 -21.10 3.27 -4.13
N PRO A 4 -20.68 4.19 -3.23
CA PRO A 4 -21.25 5.54 -3.18
C PRO A 4 -21.02 6.31 -4.49
N GLU A 5 -21.98 7.14 -4.91
CA GLU A 5 -21.86 7.98 -6.12
C GLU A 5 -20.70 9.00 -6.04
N THR A 6 -20.26 9.34 -4.83
CA THR A 6 -19.12 10.23 -4.60
C THR A 6 -17.76 9.58 -4.90
N VAL A 7 -17.70 8.25 -5.03
CA VAL A 7 -16.47 7.50 -5.30
C VAL A 7 -16.24 7.39 -6.81
N ARG A 8 -15.19 8.05 -7.30
CA ARG A 8 -14.75 8.00 -8.69
C ARG A 8 -13.92 6.77 -8.99
N PHE A 9 -13.06 6.36 -8.07
CA PHE A 9 -12.24 5.17 -8.22
C PHE A 9 -11.96 4.53 -6.87
N ILE A 10 -11.66 3.24 -6.89
CA ILE A 10 -11.24 2.49 -5.72
C ILE A 10 -9.83 1.95 -5.93
N ILE A 11 -9.06 1.91 -4.85
CA ILE A 11 -7.79 1.19 -4.78
C ILE A 11 -8.01 -0.04 -3.91
N VAL A 12 -7.82 -1.22 -4.47
CA VAL A 12 -7.79 -2.48 -3.73
C VAL A 12 -6.35 -2.82 -3.46
N GLN A 13 -6.00 -2.92 -2.17
CA GLN A 13 -4.65 -3.19 -1.71
C GLN A 13 -4.61 -4.54 -1.02
N THR A 14 -3.56 -5.31 -1.30
CA THR A 14 -3.33 -6.64 -0.75
C THR A 14 -1.90 -6.71 -0.23
N HIS A 15 -1.77 -6.99 1.05
CA HIS A 15 -0.48 -7.14 1.71
C HIS A 15 -0.34 -8.56 2.24
N ALA A 16 0.54 -9.36 1.66
CA ALA A 16 0.83 -10.72 2.04
C ALA A 16 2.15 -10.80 2.81
N PHE A 17 2.09 -11.41 3.98
CA PHE A 17 3.26 -11.58 4.82
C PHE A 17 4.14 -12.72 4.30
N GLN A 18 5.42 -12.43 4.06
CA GLN A 18 6.50 -13.35 3.65
C GLN A 18 6.40 -14.03 2.27
N PHE A 19 5.20 -14.40 1.83
CA PHE A 19 4.99 -15.14 0.60
C PHE A 19 4.19 -14.30 -0.40
N ASN A 20 4.62 -14.37 -1.66
CA ASN A 20 3.95 -13.64 -2.72
C ASN A 20 2.56 -14.22 -2.98
N VAL A 21 1.60 -13.36 -3.27
CA VAL A 21 0.27 -13.72 -3.76
C VAL A 21 0.03 -13.02 -5.10
N THR A 22 -0.97 -13.48 -5.84
CA THR A 22 -1.37 -12.84 -7.10
C THR A 22 -2.67 -12.09 -6.91
N LEU A 23 -2.72 -10.81 -7.29
CA LEU A 23 -3.92 -9.97 -7.31
C LEU A 23 -4.27 -9.64 -8.77
N SER A 24 -5.53 -9.85 -9.18
CA SER A 24 -5.98 -9.66 -10.56
C SER A 24 -7.37 -9.05 -10.69
N TYR A 25 -7.64 -8.40 -11.83
CA TYR A 25 -8.98 -7.93 -12.21
C TYR A 25 -9.90 -9.09 -12.63
N ASN A 26 -9.32 -10.11 -13.25
CA ASN A 26 -10.05 -11.24 -13.83
C ASN A 26 -9.66 -12.55 -13.15
N ASP A 27 -10.57 -13.52 -13.19
CA ASP A 27 -10.30 -14.86 -12.71
C ASP A 27 -9.17 -15.49 -13.56
N ILE A 28 -9.25 -15.39 -14.88
CA ILE A 28 -8.19 -15.84 -15.78
C ILE A 28 -7.08 -14.78 -15.84
N LEU A 29 -5.83 -15.18 -15.56
CA LEU A 29 -4.67 -14.30 -15.59
C LEU A 29 -4.28 -13.96 -17.02
N ASN A 30 -4.76 -12.81 -17.50
CA ASN A 30 -4.34 -12.26 -18.78
C ASN A 30 -3.15 -11.29 -18.58
N PRO A 31 -2.24 -11.17 -19.57
CA PRO A 31 -1.21 -10.12 -19.53
C PRO A 31 -1.81 -8.76 -19.20
N HIS A 32 -1.09 -7.97 -18.41
CA HIS A 32 -1.50 -6.63 -17.95
C HIS A 32 -2.74 -6.55 -17.05
N SER A 33 -3.28 -7.69 -16.61
CA SER A 33 -4.48 -7.72 -15.74
C SER A 33 -4.22 -8.24 -14.32
N PHE A 34 -2.96 -8.54 -13.98
CA PHE A 34 -2.58 -9.04 -12.67
C PHE A 34 -1.19 -8.56 -12.25
N ILE A 35 -0.93 -8.69 -10.96
CA ILE A 35 0.35 -8.44 -10.30
C ILE A 35 0.63 -9.53 -9.29
N ASN A 36 1.91 -9.84 -9.08
CA ASN A 36 2.38 -10.86 -8.15
C ASN A 36 3.44 -10.26 -7.20
N GLY A 37 3.33 -10.53 -5.91
CA GLY A 37 4.22 -9.98 -4.88
C GLY A 37 3.60 -9.97 -3.49
N THR A 38 4.22 -9.25 -2.56
CA THR A 38 3.75 -9.12 -1.18
C THR A 38 2.94 -7.87 -0.93
N ASN A 39 3.22 -6.74 -1.59
CA ASN A 39 2.50 -5.49 -1.39
C ASN A 39 1.93 -5.02 -2.73
N LEU A 40 0.63 -5.24 -2.93
CA LEU A 40 -0.01 -5.17 -4.24
C LEU A 40 -1.17 -4.19 -4.24
N GLY A 41 -1.40 -3.54 -5.38
CA GLY A 41 -2.50 -2.60 -5.56
C GLY A 41 -3.07 -2.61 -6.97
N LEU A 42 -4.40 -2.60 -7.08
CA LEU A 42 -5.10 -2.38 -8.35
C LEU A 42 -6.10 -1.22 -8.21
N VAL A 43 -6.32 -0.50 -9.30
CA VAL A 43 -7.29 0.61 -9.37
C VAL A 43 -8.45 0.23 -10.28
N GLN A 44 -9.67 0.43 -9.80
CA GLN A 44 -10.86 0.40 -10.66
C GLN A 44 -11.50 1.78 -10.69
N LEU A 45 -11.56 2.37 -11.88
CA LEU A 45 -12.42 3.52 -12.15
C LEU A 45 -13.89 3.07 -12.09
N ILE A 46 -14.71 3.81 -11.35
CA ILE A 46 -16.13 3.51 -11.13
C ILE A 46 -16.99 4.37 -12.05
N ASP A 47 -17.79 3.72 -12.89
CA ASP A 47 -18.77 4.39 -13.75
C ASP A 47 -20.05 4.75 -12.98
N GLU A 48 -20.90 5.64 -13.53
CA GLU A 48 -22.09 6.17 -12.85
C GLU A 48 -23.08 5.09 -12.39
N ASN A 49 -23.21 4.02 -13.18
CA ASN A 49 -24.14 2.93 -12.90
C ASN A 49 -23.45 1.70 -12.31
N GLN A 50 -22.15 1.78 -12.06
CA GLN A 50 -21.39 0.66 -11.54
C GLN A 50 -21.63 0.53 -10.04
N THR A 51 -22.28 -0.56 -9.64
CA THR A 51 -22.65 -0.79 -8.23
C THR A 51 -21.75 -1.81 -7.54
N ASP A 52 -20.96 -2.57 -8.31
CA ASP A 52 -20.01 -3.57 -7.84
C ASP A 52 -18.69 -3.53 -8.61
N ALA A 53 -17.64 -4.04 -7.98
CA ALA A 53 -16.33 -4.27 -8.56
C ALA A 53 -15.79 -5.59 -8.01
N LYS A 54 -15.15 -6.40 -8.85
CA LYS A 54 -14.66 -7.73 -8.50
C LYS A 54 -13.17 -7.82 -8.79
N PHE A 55 -12.46 -8.47 -7.88
CA PHE A 55 -11.03 -8.72 -7.94
C PHE A 55 -10.78 -10.12 -7.40
N TYR A 56 -9.67 -10.71 -7.82
CA TYR A 56 -9.31 -12.09 -7.46
C TYR A 56 -7.95 -12.08 -6.79
N ILE A 57 -7.82 -12.89 -5.74
CA ILE A 57 -6.56 -13.11 -5.04
C ILE A 57 -6.27 -14.59 -5.05
N ARG A 58 -5.08 -14.97 -5.49
CA ARG A 58 -4.65 -16.36 -5.63
C ARG A 58 -3.39 -16.60 -4.83
N ASN A 59 -3.38 -17.71 -4.10
CA ASN A 59 -2.19 -18.23 -3.44
C ASN A 59 -1.65 -19.41 -4.26
N GLU A 60 -0.61 -19.18 -5.05
CA GLU A 60 0.04 -20.22 -5.86
C GLU A 60 1.19 -20.91 -5.11
N ASN A 61 1.41 -20.58 -3.84
CA ASN A 61 2.46 -21.20 -3.04
C ASN A 61 2.11 -22.65 -2.70
N THR A 62 3.13 -23.49 -2.57
CA THR A 62 2.97 -24.86 -2.04
C THR A 62 2.55 -24.89 -0.57
N ARG A 63 2.74 -23.78 0.16
CA ARG A 63 2.31 -23.62 1.55
C ARG A 63 0.85 -23.13 1.60
N PRO A 64 -0.04 -23.82 2.34
CA PRO A 64 -1.46 -23.52 2.28
C PRO A 64 -1.87 -22.25 3.04
N ASN A 65 -1.09 -21.82 4.02
CA ASN A 65 -1.44 -20.73 4.92
C ASN A 65 -0.53 -19.52 4.70
N VAL A 66 -1.03 -18.54 3.96
CA VAL A 66 -0.44 -17.20 3.84
C VAL A 66 -1.36 -16.21 4.56
N SER A 67 -0.79 -15.39 5.45
CA SER A 67 -1.54 -14.31 6.10
C SER A 67 -1.58 -13.10 5.18
N VAL A 68 -2.78 -12.59 4.93
CA VAL A 68 -3.00 -11.47 4.00
C VAL A 68 -3.91 -10.43 4.65
N LEU A 69 -3.52 -9.16 4.52
CA LEU A 69 -4.33 -7.99 4.83
C LEU A 69 -4.87 -7.39 3.53
N ILE A 70 -6.19 -7.19 3.46
CA ILE A 70 -6.87 -6.63 2.29
C ILE A 70 -7.58 -5.35 2.71
N THR A 71 -7.34 -4.27 1.96
CA THR A 71 -8.01 -2.98 2.19
C THR A 71 -8.57 -2.42 0.89
N VAL A 72 -9.64 -1.64 1.00
CA VAL A 72 -10.26 -0.97 -0.14
C VAL A 72 -10.48 0.49 0.23
N GLN A 73 -9.92 1.40 -0.57
CA GLN A 73 -10.02 2.84 -0.36
C GLN A 73 -10.73 3.48 -1.54
N GLY A 74 -11.75 4.30 -1.28
CA GLY A 74 -12.50 5.02 -2.30
C GLY A 74 -12.08 6.49 -2.37
N TYR A 75 -11.94 7.01 -3.58
CA TYR A 75 -11.50 8.37 -3.85
C TYR A 75 -12.47 9.10 -4.79
N GLY A 76 -12.65 10.40 -4.59
CA GLY A 76 -13.56 11.24 -5.36
C GLY A 76 -12.98 11.77 -6.68
N GLU A 77 -13.77 12.54 -7.43
CA GLU A 77 -13.42 13.01 -8.78
C GLU A 77 -12.25 13.99 -8.85
N GLU A 78 -11.97 14.72 -7.77
CA GLU A 78 -10.87 15.69 -7.68
C GLU A 78 -9.53 15.02 -7.32
N ALA A 79 -9.54 13.72 -7.03
CA ALA A 79 -8.37 12.99 -6.60
C ALA A 79 -7.52 12.56 -7.82
N PRO A 80 -6.20 12.81 -7.83
CA PRO A 80 -5.32 12.24 -8.85
C PRO A 80 -5.31 10.72 -8.76
N VAL A 81 -5.09 10.02 -9.86
CA VAL A 81 -5.08 8.55 -9.89
C VAL A 81 -3.64 8.04 -9.78
N PRO A 82 -3.24 7.39 -8.67
CA PRO A 82 -1.90 6.85 -8.48
C PRO A 82 -1.51 5.88 -9.60
N GLY A 83 -0.34 6.11 -10.21
CA GLY A 83 0.14 5.28 -11.30
C GLY A 83 -0.69 5.32 -12.58
N GLY A 84 -1.60 6.30 -12.73
CA GLY A 84 -2.45 6.46 -13.91
C GLY A 84 -1.70 6.87 -15.19
N CYS A 85 -0.40 7.18 -15.08
CA CYS A 85 0.50 7.50 -16.18
C CYS A 85 1.64 6.45 -16.27
N ASN A 86 1.33 5.20 -15.92
CA ASN A 86 2.30 4.12 -15.97
C ASN A 86 2.70 3.79 -17.42
N MET A 87 4.01 3.63 -17.66
CA MET A 87 4.55 3.13 -18.93
C MET A 87 5.54 1.97 -18.75
N GLU A 88 5.81 1.56 -17.51
CA GLU A 88 6.89 0.61 -17.20
C GLU A 88 6.40 -0.63 -16.44
N PHE A 89 5.42 -0.46 -15.55
CA PHE A 89 4.90 -1.54 -14.72
C PHE A 89 3.89 -2.39 -15.50
N SER A 90 3.63 -3.59 -15.01
CA SER A 90 2.89 -4.59 -15.78
C SER A 90 1.43 -4.26 -16.03
N VAL A 91 0.76 -3.48 -15.18
CA VAL A 91 -0.67 -3.13 -15.31
C VAL A 91 -0.88 -1.70 -15.79
N GLU A 92 -1.97 -1.41 -16.51
CA GLU A 92 -2.21 -0.07 -17.07
C GLU A 92 -2.18 1.05 -16.03
N ILE A 93 -2.80 0.85 -14.86
CA ILE A 93 -2.74 1.76 -13.72
C ILE A 93 -2.00 1.06 -12.59
N ALA A 94 -0.85 1.60 -12.18
CA ALA A 94 0.05 0.98 -11.22
C ALA A 94 0.12 1.76 -9.89
N PRO A 95 -0.87 1.61 -8.98
CA PRO A 95 -0.94 2.39 -7.74
C PRO A 95 0.03 1.92 -6.65
N TYR A 96 0.92 0.97 -6.95
CA TYR A 96 1.81 0.32 -5.99
C TYR A 96 3.26 0.69 -6.26
N LEU A 97 4.12 0.36 -5.30
CA LEU A 97 5.55 0.59 -5.38
C LEU A 97 6.28 -0.73 -5.66
N ILE A 98 7.32 -0.68 -6.49
CA ILE A 98 8.27 -1.78 -6.62
C ILE A 98 9.44 -1.47 -5.70
N THR A 99 9.66 -2.34 -4.72
CA THR A 99 10.81 -2.23 -3.82
C THR A 99 11.78 -3.35 -4.12
N THR A 100 13.00 -2.98 -4.50
CA THR A 100 14.13 -3.89 -4.68
C THR A 100 15.25 -3.48 -3.76
N PHE A 101 16.15 -4.39 -3.42
CA PHE A 101 17.24 -4.09 -2.52
C PHE A 101 18.49 -4.91 -2.86
N THR A 102 19.62 -4.37 -2.45
CA THR A 102 20.91 -5.05 -2.33
C THR A 102 21.33 -5.00 -0.85
N GLU A 103 22.54 -5.48 -0.55
CA GLU A 103 23.08 -5.41 0.83
C GLU A 103 23.22 -3.97 1.36
N SER A 104 23.36 -2.98 0.48
CA SER A 104 23.67 -1.60 0.87
C SER A 104 22.58 -0.59 0.53
N VAL A 105 21.73 -0.89 -0.45
CA VAL A 105 20.71 0.06 -0.92
C VAL A 105 19.34 -0.58 -1.11
N ILE A 106 18.30 0.20 -0.86
CA ILE A 106 16.91 -0.11 -1.21
C ILE A 106 16.50 0.88 -2.30
N LEU A 107 16.02 0.34 -3.42
CA LEU A 107 15.43 1.11 -4.51
C LEU A 107 13.91 1.00 -4.43
N VAL A 108 13.24 2.15 -4.43
CA VAL A 108 11.79 2.24 -4.44
C VAL A 108 11.36 2.99 -5.68
N ASP A 109 10.66 2.27 -6.55
CA ASP A 109 10.12 2.77 -7.80
C ASP A 109 8.62 2.93 -7.70
N SER A 110 8.15 4.03 -8.27
CA SER A 110 6.73 4.37 -8.40
C SER A 110 6.45 4.80 -9.83
N GLN A 111 5.19 4.78 -10.24
CA GLN A 111 4.78 5.31 -11.52
C GLN A 111 4.05 6.63 -11.36
N PRO A 112 4.20 7.60 -12.30
CA PRO A 112 3.54 8.88 -12.20
C PRO A 112 2.02 8.73 -12.08
N ALA A 113 1.42 9.60 -11.27
CA ALA A 113 -0.03 9.67 -11.15
C ALA A 113 -0.58 10.47 -12.32
N SER A 114 -1.77 10.11 -12.80
CA SER A 114 -2.51 10.99 -13.70
C SER A 114 -3.24 12.06 -12.90
N ALA A 115 -3.50 13.19 -13.56
CA ALA A 115 -4.38 14.20 -13.02
C ALA A 115 -5.80 13.63 -12.80
N PRO A 116 -6.65 14.32 -12.01
CA PRO A 116 -7.98 13.83 -11.72
C PRO A 116 -8.75 13.50 -13.00
N VAL A 117 -9.52 12.40 -12.96
CA VAL A 117 -10.28 11.88 -14.10
C VAL A 117 -11.78 12.05 -13.79
N PRO A 118 -12.42 13.17 -14.16
CA PRO A 118 -13.83 13.40 -13.89
C PRO A 118 -14.72 12.35 -14.58
N ARG A 119 -15.92 12.11 -14.04
CA ARG A 119 -16.88 11.23 -14.72
C ARG A 119 -17.25 11.80 -16.10
N LYS A 120 -17.53 10.88 -17.05
CA LYS A 120 -17.93 11.20 -18.44
C LYS A 120 -16.92 12.03 -19.25
N LYS A 121 -15.71 12.25 -18.74
CA LYS A 121 -14.63 12.90 -19.48
C LYS A 121 -13.49 11.90 -19.70
N PRO A 122 -12.80 11.95 -20.85
CA PRO A 122 -11.59 11.17 -21.04
C PRO A 122 -10.53 11.59 -20.02
N ALA A 123 -9.65 10.66 -19.66
CA ALA A 123 -8.49 10.99 -18.85
C ALA A 123 -7.63 12.06 -19.56
N PRO A 124 -7.18 13.10 -18.84
CA PRO A 124 -6.30 14.11 -19.43
C PRO A 124 -4.94 13.48 -19.79
N PRO A 125 -4.24 13.99 -20.83
CA PRO A 125 -2.87 13.57 -21.12
C PRO A 125 -1.94 13.84 -19.93
N CYS A 126 -1.03 12.91 -19.67
CA CYS A 126 -0.13 12.93 -18.51
C CYS A 126 0.77 14.18 -18.43
N GLU A 127 1.17 14.71 -19.58
CA GLU A 127 2.05 15.88 -19.69
C GLU A 127 1.30 17.19 -19.44
N SER A 128 -0.03 17.19 -19.58
CA SER A 128 -0.83 18.42 -19.58
C SER A 128 -1.08 19.00 -18.19
N GLN A 129 -1.06 18.14 -17.15
CA GLN A 129 -1.42 18.52 -15.78
C GLN A 129 -0.49 17.82 -14.78
N PRO A 130 0.64 18.46 -14.41
CA PRO A 130 1.62 17.82 -13.54
C PRO A 130 1.06 17.60 -12.14
N VAL A 131 1.16 16.35 -11.67
CA VAL A 131 0.85 15.96 -10.30
C VAL A 131 2.14 15.97 -9.48
N LYS A 132 2.09 16.47 -8.25
CA LYS A 132 3.27 16.48 -7.36
C LYS A 132 3.33 15.18 -6.55
N HIS A 133 4.53 14.59 -6.44
CA HIS A 133 4.78 13.36 -5.67
C HIS A 133 5.70 13.64 -4.50
N ASP A 134 5.20 13.36 -3.29
CA ASP A 134 6.02 13.39 -2.08
C ASP A 134 6.25 11.95 -1.60
N MET A 135 7.50 11.54 -1.39
CA MET A 135 7.85 10.20 -0.91
C MET A 135 8.17 10.21 0.58
N TYR A 136 7.73 9.15 1.26
CA TYR A 136 7.88 8.97 2.70
C TYR A 136 8.41 7.57 3.01
N HIS A 137 9.11 7.47 4.14
CA HIS A 137 9.50 6.18 4.70
C HIS A 137 9.28 6.16 6.22
N MET A 138 9.11 4.97 6.77
CA MET A 138 9.02 4.71 8.21
C MET A 138 9.81 3.44 8.53
N PHE A 139 10.68 3.48 9.54
CA PHE A 139 11.37 2.29 10.03
C PHE A 139 10.52 1.52 11.05
N LEU A 140 10.66 0.20 11.04
CA LEU A 140 10.11 -0.71 12.05
C LEU A 140 11.15 -0.96 13.15
N PRO A 141 10.73 -1.51 14.30
CA PRO A 141 11.65 -2.07 15.29
C PRO A 141 12.62 -3.07 14.65
N GLU A 142 13.88 -3.01 15.08
CA GLU A 142 14.93 -3.90 14.58
C GLU A 142 14.61 -5.36 14.94
N ARG A 143 14.87 -6.28 14.01
CA ARG A 143 14.76 -7.74 14.18
C ARG A 143 13.37 -8.26 14.57
N ASP A 144 12.33 -7.44 14.41
CA ASP A 144 10.95 -7.89 14.53
C ASP A 144 10.39 -8.29 13.17
N PHE A 145 10.28 -9.59 12.95
CA PHE A 145 9.70 -10.19 11.74
C PHE A 145 8.35 -10.84 12.03
N SER A 146 7.57 -10.28 12.97
CA SER A 146 6.21 -10.77 13.22
C SER A 146 5.22 -10.27 12.16
N SER A 147 4.18 -11.05 11.89
CA SER A 147 3.10 -10.62 10.99
C SER A 147 2.32 -9.44 11.57
N GLU A 148 2.21 -9.34 12.90
CA GLU A 148 1.56 -8.24 13.61
C GLU A 148 2.27 -6.91 13.31
N THR A 149 3.58 -6.82 13.60
CA THR A 149 4.36 -5.61 13.33
C THR A 149 4.39 -5.26 11.84
N TYR A 150 4.44 -6.26 10.96
CA TYR A 150 4.36 -6.06 9.51
C TYR A 150 3.05 -5.36 9.09
N PHE A 151 1.89 -5.87 9.52
CA PHE A 151 0.59 -5.31 9.16
C PHE A 151 0.32 -3.96 9.83
N ASP A 152 0.70 -3.81 11.10
CA ASP A 152 0.55 -2.55 11.84
C ASP A 152 1.38 -1.43 11.21
N ALA A 153 2.60 -1.75 10.75
CA ALA A 153 3.44 -0.77 10.09
C ALA A 153 2.86 -0.32 8.74
N LEU A 154 2.28 -1.25 7.96
CA LEU A 154 1.60 -0.91 6.71
C LEU A 154 0.38 -0.02 6.97
N LEU A 155 -0.46 -0.35 7.96
CA LEU A 155 -1.65 0.44 8.31
C LEU A 155 -1.29 1.89 8.64
N LYS A 156 -0.18 2.13 9.33
CA LYS A 156 0.35 3.48 9.64
C LYS A 156 0.83 4.27 8.42
N MET A 157 0.89 3.67 7.24
CA MET A 157 1.42 4.27 6.00
C MET A 157 0.46 4.08 4.79
N MET A 158 -0.82 3.77 5.04
CA MET A 158 -1.82 3.48 3.99
C MET A 158 -2.63 4.70 3.51
N THR A 159 -2.84 5.70 4.36
CA THR A 159 -3.64 6.90 4.01
C THR A 159 -2.77 8.14 4.04
N VAL A 160 -3.20 9.20 3.35
CA VAL A 160 -2.48 10.49 3.32
C VAL A 160 -2.21 11.02 4.74
N GLN A 161 -3.20 10.93 5.63
CA GLN A 161 -3.08 11.41 7.01
C GLN A 161 -2.11 10.54 7.81
N ASP A 162 -2.22 9.22 7.71
CA ASP A 162 -1.35 8.30 8.44
C ASP A 162 0.11 8.43 7.99
N ILE A 163 0.35 8.57 6.68
CA ILE A 163 1.69 8.76 6.11
C ILE A 163 2.31 10.06 6.62
N GLN A 164 1.53 11.15 6.67
CA GLN A 164 2.03 12.44 7.16
C GLN A 164 2.31 12.43 8.66
N LEU A 165 1.55 11.63 9.43
CA LEU A 165 1.70 11.52 10.87
C LEU A 165 2.89 10.62 11.26
N ASN A 166 3.05 9.48 10.59
CA ASN A 166 4.00 8.44 10.98
C ASN A 166 5.27 8.41 10.12
N GLY A 167 5.18 8.87 8.87
CA GLY A 167 6.26 8.81 7.90
C GLY A 167 7.17 10.02 7.91
N LYS A 168 8.44 9.80 7.55
CA LYS A 168 9.43 10.86 7.30
C LYS A 168 9.50 11.16 5.81
N LYS A 169 9.18 12.41 5.45
CA LYS A 169 9.29 12.91 4.07
C LYS A 169 10.75 12.87 3.60
N VAL A 170 10.96 12.42 2.37
CA VAL A 170 12.26 12.35 1.70
C VAL A 170 12.40 13.51 0.74
N LEU A 171 13.59 14.11 0.68
CA LEU A 171 13.90 15.22 -0.24
C LEU A 171 13.91 14.73 -1.68
N GLU A 172 13.47 15.57 -2.61
CA GLU A 172 13.50 15.33 -4.07
C GLU A 172 14.93 15.04 -4.58
N PRO A 173 15.10 14.11 -5.54
CA PRO A 173 16.42 13.77 -6.04
C PRO A 173 16.90 14.94 -6.89
N LEU A 174 18.16 15.32 -6.71
CA LEU A 174 18.75 16.42 -7.48
C LEU A 174 18.87 16.07 -8.96
N GLU A 175 19.09 14.79 -9.26
CA GLU A 175 19.26 14.25 -10.62
C GLU A 175 18.52 12.92 -10.76
N GLY A 176 18.12 12.60 -11.99
CA GLY A 176 17.42 11.35 -12.32
C GLY A 176 15.90 11.41 -12.17
N SER A 177 15.28 10.22 -12.13
CA SER A 177 13.83 10.10 -12.08
C SER A 177 13.26 10.58 -10.74
N GLN A 178 12.26 11.46 -10.79
CA GLN A 178 11.51 11.90 -9.61
C GLN A 178 10.71 10.77 -8.96
N MET A 179 10.46 9.69 -9.71
CA MET A 179 9.68 8.54 -9.27
C MET A 179 10.52 7.40 -8.69
N ARG A 180 11.84 7.56 -8.62
CA ARG A 180 12.77 6.61 -7.99
C ARG A 180 13.39 7.21 -6.74
N ARG A 181 13.51 6.41 -5.68
CA ARG A 181 14.28 6.74 -4.48
C ARG A 181 15.26 5.66 -4.11
N ILE A 182 16.38 6.11 -3.58
CA ILE A 182 17.46 5.26 -3.09
C ILE A 182 17.57 5.51 -1.59
N TYR A 183 17.52 4.45 -0.81
CA TYR A 183 17.68 4.46 0.63
C TYR A 183 18.84 3.55 1.02
N SER A 184 19.43 3.77 2.18
CA SER A 184 20.36 2.81 2.77
C SER A 184 19.61 1.56 3.21
N ALA A 185 20.14 0.39 2.86
CA ALA A 185 19.66 -0.87 3.37
C ALA A 185 20.21 -1.11 4.78
N TYR A 186 19.33 -1.53 5.69
CA TYR A 186 19.70 -2.01 7.03
C TYR A 186 19.11 -3.42 7.18
N PRO A 187 19.85 -4.47 6.77
CA PRO A 187 19.35 -5.83 6.81
C PRO A 187 18.81 -6.19 8.19
N GLY A 188 17.59 -6.72 8.22
CA GLY A 188 16.89 -7.09 9.45
C GLY A 188 16.17 -5.94 10.17
N THR A 189 16.21 -4.72 9.62
CA THR A 189 15.38 -3.59 10.06
C THR A 189 14.32 -3.32 9.00
N GLY A 190 13.05 -3.53 9.37
CA GLY A 190 11.94 -3.30 8.46
C GLY A 190 11.80 -1.83 8.10
N SER A 191 11.35 -1.55 6.89
CA SER A 191 11.01 -0.20 6.46
C SER A 191 9.82 -0.22 5.52
N VAL A 192 8.91 0.74 5.71
CA VAL A 192 7.73 0.97 4.87
C VAL A 192 7.94 2.22 4.05
N TYR A 193 7.62 2.15 2.77
CA TYR A 193 7.70 3.24 1.82
C TYR A 193 6.31 3.56 1.30
N SER A 194 6.02 4.85 1.16
CA SER A 194 4.75 5.31 0.59
C SER A 194 4.95 6.60 -0.20
N VAL A 195 4.04 6.85 -1.13
CA VAL A 195 4.04 8.04 -1.99
C VAL A 195 2.69 8.72 -1.87
N ILE A 196 2.71 10.05 -1.76
CA ILE A 196 1.52 10.89 -1.81
C ILE A 196 1.53 11.66 -3.13
N ALA A 197 0.53 11.41 -3.98
CA ALA A 197 0.25 12.23 -5.15
C ALA A 197 -0.69 13.39 -4.79
N LYS A 198 -0.38 14.61 -5.24
CA LYS A 198 -1.12 15.83 -4.95
C LYS A 198 -1.52 16.54 -6.24
N SER A 199 -2.80 16.82 -6.40
CA SER A 199 -3.33 17.65 -7.48
C SER A 199 -4.31 18.68 -6.91
N GLY A 200 -4.02 19.95 -7.10
CA GLY A 200 -4.79 21.05 -6.52
C GLY A 200 -4.87 20.94 -4.99
N LYS A 201 -6.10 20.76 -4.47
CA LYS A 201 -6.37 20.59 -3.03
C LYS A 201 -6.53 19.13 -2.60
N SER A 202 -6.48 18.20 -3.55
CA SER A 202 -6.70 16.77 -3.29
C SER A 202 -5.37 16.01 -3.26
N ALA A 203 -5.33 14.95 -2.47
CA ALA A 203 -4.17 14.09 -2.33
C ALA A 203 -4.60 12.63 -2.20
N VAL A 204 -3.75 11.73 -2.70
CA VAL A 204 -3.98 10.28 -2.68
C VAL A 204 -2.71 9.57 -2.28
N ALA A 205 -2.86 8.51 -1.48
CA ALA A 205 -1.76 7.63 -1.11
C ALA A 205 -1.63 6.47 -2.12
N TYR A 206 -0.39 6.16 -2.48
CA TYR A 206 -0.06 4.91 -3.17
C TYR A 206 -0.17 3.74 -2.18
N VAL A 207 -0.26 2.53 -2.72
CA VAL A 207 -0.14 1.32 -1.91
C VAL A 207 1.26 1.24 -1.33
N PRO A 208 1.42 1.21 0.01
CA PRO A 208 2.73 1.18 0.62
C PRO A 208 3.42 -0.15 0.33
N SER A 209 4.75 -0.12 0.28
CA SER A 209 5.59 -1.32 0.16
C SER A 209 6.50 -1.44 1.38
N LEU A 210 6.77 -2.67 1.81
CA LEU A 210 7.58 -2.97 2.98
C LEU A 210 8.68 -3.98 2.62
N THR A 211 9.91 -3.70 3.04
CA THR A 211 11.03 -4.66 2.99
C THR A 211 11.85 -4.63 4.27
N TYR A 212 12.50 -5.74 4.58
CA TYR A 212 13.50 -5.86 5.65
C TYR A 212 14.94 -5.76 5.13
N ALA A 213 15.12 -5.42 3.84
CA ALA A 213 16.42 -5.46 3.15
C ALA A 213 17.15 -6.82 3.27
N CYS A 214 16.38 -7.87 3.53
CA CYS A 214 16.83 -9.25 3.67
C CYS A 214 15.61 -10.18 3.52
N SER A 215 15.83 -11.50 3.49
CA SER A 215 14.73 -12.46 3.42
C SER A 215 14.83 -13.55 4.48
N THR A 216 13.85 -13.65 5.37
CA THR A 216 13.74 -14.76 6.33
C THR A 216 13.22 -16.06 5.70
N VAL A 217 12.96 -16.08 4.39
CA VAL A 217 12.28 -17.19 3.69
C VAL A 217 13.15 -17.77 2.58
N TYR A 218 13.75 -16.90 1.76
CA TYR A 218 14.53 -17.32 0.58
C TYR A 218 16.04 -17.32 0.85
N TRP A 219 16.53 -16.35 1.64
CA TRP A 219 17.96 -16.16 1.94
C TRP A 219 18.17 -15.92 3.43
N THR A 220 17.91 -16.96 4.24
CA THR A 220 17.77 -16.86 5.70
C THR A 220 18.98 -16.26 6.41
N ASP A 221 20.16 -16.40 5.82
CA ASP A 221 21.45 -15.85 6.29
C ASP A 221 21.60 -14.35 6.05
N THR A 222 20.83 -13.75 5.13
CA THR A 222 20.94 -12.31 4.79
C THR A 222 20.39 -11.38 5.86
N CYS A 223 19.54 -11.88 6.76
CA CYS A 223 19.01 -11.10 7.87
C CYS A 223 19.94 -11.13 9.10
N ASP A 224 20.95 -12.01 9.11
CA ASP A 224 21.89 -12.16 10.20
C ASP A 224 23.07 -11.18 10.01
N VAL A 225 22.94 -9.98 10.56
CA VAL A 225 24.06 -9.04 10.63
C VAL A 225 25.05 -9.54 11.69
N LEU A 226 26.19 -10.09 11.25
CA LEU A 226 27.36 -10.54 12.02
C LEU A 226 27.05 -10.85 13.50
N MET A 227 26.78 -12.11 13.80
CA MET A 227 26.66 -12.60 15.18
C MET A 227 27.99 -12.45 15.93
N PHE A 228 28.16 -11.35 16.67
CA PHE A 228 28.91 -11.46 17.93
C PHE A 228 27.99 -12.20 18.90
N TYR A 229 28.45 -13.37 19.34
CA TYR A 229 27.77 -14.22 20.31
C TYR A 229 27.60 -13.47 21.64
N ASP A 230 26.52 -12.73 21.81
CA ASP A 230 26.05 -12.33 23.13
C ASP A 230 24.88 -13.24 23.53
N VAL A 231 25.21 -14.21 24.38
CA VAL A 231 24.23 -15.07 25.06
C VAL A 231 23.43 -14.20 26.01
N VAL A 232 22.26 -13.71 25.58
CA VAL A 232 21.28 -13.09 26.48
C VAL A 232 20.27 -14.14 26.91
N ALA A 233 20.40 -14.56 28.17
CA ALA A 233 19.40 -15.39 28.84
C ALA A 233 18.11 -14.58 29.04
N VAL A 234 17.01 -15.03 28.42
CA VAL A 234 15.68 -14.44 28.65
C VAL A 234 14.99 -15.21 29.78
N ASN A 235 14.90 -14.56 30.95
CA ASN A 235 14.00 -14.97 32.02
C ASN A 235 12.55 -14.65 31.60
N LYS A 236 11.66 -15.65 31.68
CA LYS A 236 10.22 -15.48 31.46
C LYS A 236 9.62 -14.52 32.49
N VAL A 237 8.88 -13.52 32.03
CA VAL A 237 7.91 -12.77 32.83
C VAL A 237 6.56 -12.81 32.10
N GLN A 238 5.51 -13.18 32.84
CA GLN A 238 4.12 -13.25 32.41
C GLN A 238 3.32 -12.20 33.17
N LEU A 239 2.45 -11.44 32.49
CA LEU A 239 1.31 -10.76 33.13
C LEU A 239 0.12 -10.66 32.16
N LYS A 240 -1.07 -10.63 32.78
CA LYS A 240 -2.41 -10.98 32.28
C LYS A 240 -3.35 -9.76 32.39
N ASN A 241 -4.43 -9.76 31.60
CA ASN A 241 -5.61 -8.87 31.61
C ASN A 241 -5.42 -7.55 30.82
N GLY A 242 -6.25 -7.12 29.87
CA GLY A 242 -7.58 -7.55 29.44
C GLY A 242 -8.38 -6.32 28.99
N ILE A 243 -8.84 -6.32 27.73
CA ILE A 243 -10.02 -5.67 27.10
C ILE A 243 -9.65 -5.28 25.65
N LEU A 244 -10.41 -5.83 24.70
CA LEU A 244 -10.31 -5.62 23.25
C LEU A 244 -11.41 -4.65 22.80
N GLU A 245 -11.06 -3.59 22.08
CA GLU A 245 -12.01 -2.83 21.25
C GLU A 245 -11.82 -3.17 19.77
N ARG A 246 -12.96 -3.24 19.05
CA ARG A 246 -13.12 -3.87 17.73
C ARG A 246 -12.59 -2.99 16.59
N ILE A 247 -11.65 -3.53 15.81
CA ILE A 247 -11.36 -3.13 14.43
C ILE A 247 -11.58 -4.35 13.54
N PHE A 248 -12.40 -4.24 12.50
CA PHE A 248 -12.60 -5.32 11.53
C PHE A 248 -11.38 -5.38 10.59
N SER A 249 -10.35 -6.13 10.98
CA SER A 249 -9.36 -6.72 10.08
C SER A 249 -9.73 -8.20 9.92
N THR A 250 -9.99 -8.64 8.69
CA THR A 250 -10.22 -10.07 8.43
C THR A 250 -8.90 -10.68 7.95
N ILE A 251 -8.23 -11.40 8.85
CA ILE A 251 -7.09 -12.25 8.51
C ILE A 251 -7.66 -13.52 7.89
N PHE A 252 -7.37 -13.76 6.61
CA PHE A 252 -7.73 -15.00 5.93
C PHE A 252 -6.51 -15.94 5.89
N THR A 253 -6.73 -17.23 6.16
CA THR A 253 -5.81 -18.33 5.87
C THR A 253 -6.50 -19.25 4.88
N THR A 254 -6.17 -19.22 3.60
CA THR A 254 -6.99 -19.91 2.58
C THR A 254 -6.22 -20.41 1.37
N ASN A 255 -6.66 -21.56 0.84
CA ASN A 255 -6.23 -22.16 -0.43
C ASN A 255 -7.05 -21.74 -1.66
N ASP A 256 -8.18 -21.04 -1.51
CA ASP A 256 -8.89 -20.34 -2.61
C ASP A 256 -10.03 -19.52 -1.99
N VAL A 257 -10.16 -18.24 -2.34
CA VAL A 257 -11.27 -17.39 -1.88
C VAL A 257 -11.87 -16.62 -3.04
N HIS A 258 -13.14 -16.89 -3.33
CA HIS A 258 -14.00 -15.95 -4.05
C HIS A 258 -14.48 -14.89 -3.05
N MET A 259 -13.94 -13.66 -3.14
CA MET A 259 -14.31 -12.58 -2.23
C MET A 259 -15.45 -11.72 -2.76
N TYR A 260 -16.46 -11.56 -1.91
CA TYR A 260 -17.50 -10.54 -2.03
C TYR A 260 -17.28 -9.53 -0.88
N TYR A 261 -16.89 -8.29 -1.18
CA TYR A 261 -16.65 -7.27 -0.14
C TYR A 261 -17.76 -6.23 0.03
N LYS A 262 -17.76 -5.68 1.25
CA LYS A 262 -18.61 -4.64 1.82
C LYS A 262 -17.75 -3.35 1.89
N VAL A 263 -18.11 -2.34 1.11
CA VAL A 263 -17.45 -1.01 1.12
C VAL A 263 -17.67 -0.35 2.49
N CYS A 264 -16.70 0.37 3.03
CA CYS A 264 -16.86 1.10 4.28
C CYS A 264 -17.93 2.20 4.13
N SER A 265 -18.96 2.21 4.98
CA SER A 265 -20.02 3.23 5.00
C SER A 265 -19.63 4.53 5.74
N MET A 266 -18.33 4.83 5.86
CA MET A 266 -17.84 6.11 6.39
C MET A 266 -16.79 6.72 5.45
N CYS A 267 -17.24 7.06 4.25
CA CYS A 267 -16.62 8.12 3.46
C CYS A 267 -17.69 9.20 3.24
N GLN A 268 -17.88 10.07 4.23
CA GLN A 268 -18.52 11.37 4.03
C GLN A 268 -17.62 12.49 4.61
N PRO A 269 -17.67 13.69 4.01
CA PRO A 269 -16.64 14.70 4.15
C PRO A 269 -16.76 15.50 5.46
N LEU A 270 -15.63 15.81 6.08
CA LEU A 270 -15.50 16.91 7.02
C LEU A 270 -15.58 18.24 6.24
N LEU A 271 -16.80 18.70 5.98
CA LEU A 271 -17.12 20.09 5.69
C LEU A 271 -18.34 20.45 6.55
N ASP A 272 -18.09 20.97 7.74
CA ASP A 272 -18.94 21.94 8.44
C ASP A 272 -18.22 22.38 9.73
N GLY A 273 -17.80 23.64 9.80
CA GLY A 273 -17.10 24.16 10.98
C GLY A 273 -16.40 25.51 10.85
N VAL A 274 -16.72 26.35 9.86
CA VAL A 274 -16.34 27.77 9.88
C VAL A 274 -17.58 28.59 9.54
N THR A 275 -18.35 28.94 10.57
CA THR A 275 -18.99 30.25 10.81
C THR A 275 -20.01 30.11 11.94
N LYS A 276 -19.65 30.58 13.14
CA LYS A 276 -20.54 31.35 14.03
C LYS A 276 -19.77 31.88 15.25
N ASN A 277 -19.73 33.22 15.31
CA ASN A 277 -19.70 34.08 16.49
C ASN A 277 -18.37 34.22 17.26
N MET A 278 -17.61 35.25 16.89
CA MET A 278 -16.90 36.10 17.85
C MET A 278 -17.65 37.44 17.91
N PHE A 279 -18.36 37.66 19.02
CA PHE A 279 -18.28 38.92 19.74
C PHE A 279 -17.14 38.78 20.74
#